data_AF-A0AAQ0QHL7-F1
#
_entry.id   AF-A0AAQ0QHL7-F1
#
_cell.length_a   1.000
_cell.length_b   1.000
_cell.length_c   1.000
_cell.angle_alpha   90.00
_cell.angle_beta   90.00
_cell.angle_gamma   90.00
#
_symmetry.space_group_name_H-M   'P 1'
#
loop_
_entity.id
_entity.type
_entity.pdbx_description
1 polymer ?
#
loop_
_entity_poly.entity_id
_entity_poly.type
_entity_poly.pdbx_seq_one_letter_code
_entity_poly.pdbx_strand_id
1 'polypeptide(L)'
;MIDLILIFIKKEIKKNVGKITTIIISPKTKNNEMLYKLEKRCLKKIDEQISIPKLIIQFINAMPEAPIELIDYDYVGEATDEDFTSFSTQLYDTLNPTWDIKIVCFTNELPYSKLEFAYKKYRPWFSDYPFKTKPNVHSVQINDNLCNNQTCLVSTQKVCNINDLKIAITYLFSCIYETQYLIFYSPNRLSESKLDYLLRESLYVRLNRHGYSNGVTISFEKLYRNKGDCKILYPYGGTDFGSLMLFEF
;
A
#
# COMPACT_ATOMS: atom_id res chain seq x y z
N MET A 1 -34.64 18.31 -27.08
CA MET A 1 -33.82 19.11 -28.01
C MET A 1 -32.57 18.27 -28.26
N ILE A 2 -32.44 17.72 -29.46
CA ILE A 2 -31.41 16.74 -29.83
C ILE A 2 -30.27 17.52 -30.49
N ASP A 3 -29.12 17.61 -29.82
CA ASP A 3 -27.92 18.17 -30.45
C ASP A 3 -27.16 17.06 -31.17
N LEU A 4 -27.36 16.99 -32.48
CA LEU A 4 -26.57 16.19 -33.42
C LEU A 4 -25.27 16.94 -33.72
N ILE A 5 -24.12 16.39 -33.30
CA ILE A 5 -22.81 16.86 -33.77
C ILE A 5 -22.38 15.99 -34.95
N LEU A 6 -22.41 16.57 -36.15
CA LEU A 6 -21.81 16.02 -37.37
C LEU A 6 -20.31 16.39 -37.40
N ILE A 7 -19.42 15.40 -37.47
CA ILE A 7 -18.00 15.63 -37.78
C ILE A 7 -17.68 15.03 -39.16
N PHE A 8 -17.30 15.90 -40.09
CA PHE A 8 -16.79 15.56 -41.42
C PHE A 8 -15.32 15.12 -41.32
N ILE A 9 -14.99 13.89 -41.73
CA ILE A 9 -13.60 13.47 -41.96
C ILE A 9 -13.30 13.61 -43.45
N LYS A 10 -12.33 14.47 -43.78
CA LYS A 10 -11.83 14.66 -45.15
C LYS A 10 -10.98 13.45 -45.53
N LYS A 11 -11.45 12.75 -46.58
CA LYS A 11 -10.83 11.65 -47.32
C LYS A 11 -9.39 11.96 -47.74
N GLU A 12 -8.45 11.08 -47.44
CA GLU A 12 -7.49 10.61 -48.44
C GLU A 12 -7.57 9.09 -48.55
N ILE A 13 -7.85 8.63 -49.77
CA ILE A 13 -8.11 7.25 -50.13
C ILE A 13 -6.79 6.62 -50.56
N LYS A 14 -6.35 5.55 -49.89
CA LYS A 14 -5.73 4.41 -50.59
C LYS A 14 -6.33 3.10 -50.07
N LYS A 15 -6.82 2.33 -51.03
CA LYS A 15 -7.62 1.10 -50.93
C LYS A 15 -7.09 0.10 -49.89
N ASN A 16 -7.92 -0.27 -48.93
CA ASN A 16 -8.24 -1.68 -48.68
C ASN A 16 -9.47 -1.82 -47.76
N VAL A 17 -10.17 -2.92 -47.97
CA VAL A 17 -11.48 -3.31 -47.45
C VAL A 17 -11.49 -3.37 -45.92
N GLY A 18 -12.46 -2.73 -45.26
CA GLY A 18 -12.70 -2.87 -43.82
C GLY A 18 -14.02 -2.25 -43.41
N LYS A 19 -14.84 -3.01 -42.67
CA LYS A 19 -16.14 -2.59 -42.11
C LYS A 19 -16.04 -1.22 -41.44
N ILE A 20 -16.96 -0.32 -41.76
CA ILE A 20 -17.22 0.88 -40.98
C ILE A 20 -17.96 0.42 -39.71
N THR A 21 -17.25 0.30 -38.60
CA THR A 21 -17.87 0.12 -37.29
C THR A 21 -18.25 1.50 -36.77
N THR A 22 -19.53 1.83 -36.78
CA THR A 22 -20.06 3.02 -36.11
C THR A 22 -19.87 2.83 -34.60
N ILE A 23 -18.91 3.54 -34.00
CA ILE A 23 -18.78 3.63 -32.55
C ILE A 23 -19.77 4.71 -32.08
N ILE A 24 -20.90 4.30 -31.52
CA ILE A 24 -21.80 5.20 -30.79
C ILE A 24 -21.17 5.43 -29.43
N ILE A 25 -20.46 6.55 -29.25
CA ILE A 25 -20.07 7.01 -27.92
C ILE A 25 -21.30 7.70 -27.32
N SER A 26 -22.11 6.94 -26.60
CA SER A 26 -23.14 7.52 -25.75
C SER A 26 -22.45 8.31 -24.64
N PRO A 27 -22.79 9.60 -24.41
CA PRO A 27 -22.34 10.28 -23.20
C PRO A 27 -22.86 9.49 -21.99
N LYS A 28 -21.97 9.12 -21.06
CA LYS A 28 -22.37 8.59 -19.75
C LYS A 28 -23.39 9.57 -19.17
N THR A 29 -24.65 9.16 -19.17
CA THR A 29 -25.70 9.83 -18.42
C THR A 29 -25.22 9.96 -16.99
N LYS A 30 -25.22 11.20 -16.47
CA LYS A 30 -25.11 11.50 -15.03
C LYS A 30 -26.28 10.83 -14.31
N ASN A 31 -26.13 9.55 -14.00
CA ASN A 31 -26.87 8.92 -12.93
C ASN A 31 -26.03 9.14 -11.67
N ASN A 32 -26.61 9.85 -10.70
CA ASN A 32 -26.08 10.05 -9.36
C ASN A 32 -26.10 8.76 -8.51
N GLU A 33 -25.82 7.60 -9.10
CA GLU A 33 -25.85 6.32 -8.41
C GLU A 33 -24.70 5.42 -8.88
N MET A 34 -23.52 5.68 -8.32
CA MET A 34 -22.60 4.68 -7.78
C MET A 34 -21.43 5.43 -7.13
N LEU A 35 -21.48 5.56 -5.80
CA LEU A 35 -20.28 5.76 -4.99
C LEU A 35 -19.29 4.66 -5.36
N TYR A 36 -18.02 5.02 -5.61
CA TYR A 36 -17.00 4.05 -5.98
C TYR A 36 -16.98 2.88 -4.98
N LYS A 37 -16.77 1.67 -5.50
CA LYS A 37 -16.90 0.43 -4.74
C LYS A 37 -15.54 -0.21 -4.56
N LEU A 38 -15.29 -0.70 -3.36
CA LEU A 38 -14.15 -1.54 -3.05
C LEU A 38 -14.30 -2.89 -3.76
N GLU A 39 -13.29 -3.25 -4.54
CA GLU A 39 -13.17 -4.53 -5.22
C GLU A 39 -12.01 -5.34 -4.63
N LYS A 40 -12.11 -6.68 -4.71
CA LYS A 40 -11.06 -7.61 -4.27
C LYS A 40 -10.72 -8.57 -5.41
N ARG A 41 -9.45 -8.67 -5.77
CA ARG A 41 -8.95 -9.46 -6.92
C ARG A 41 -7.77 -10.31 -6.49
N CYS A 42 -7.67 -11.54 -6.99
CA CYS A 42 -6.51 -12.40 -6.71
C CYS A 42 -5.45 -12.21 -7.81
N LEU A 43 -4.27 -11.74 -7.43
CA LEU A 43 -3.16 -11.52 -8.35
C LEU A 43 -2.42 -12.83 -8.59
N LYS A 44 -2.72 -13.49 -9.70
CA LYS A 44 -2.04 -14.72 -10.13
C LYS A 44 -0.92 -14.48 -11.14
N LYS A 45 -0.95 -13.35 -11.89
CA LYS A 45 0.06 -12.96 -12.90
C LYS A 45 0.11 -11.44 -13.08
N ILE A 46 1.27 -10.94 -13.55
CA ILE A 46 1.56 -9.52 -13.85
C ILE A 46 0.85 -9.03 -15.15
N ASP A 47 -0.11 -9.79 -15.68
CA ASP A 47 -0.78 -9.49 -16.96
C ASP A 47 -1.88 -8.41 -16.84
N GLU A 48 -2.03 -7.78 -15.68
CA GLU A 48 -3.02 -6.73 -15.43
C GLU A 48 -2.46 -5.35 -15.83
N GLN A 49 -3.28 -4.49 -16.45
CA GLN A 49 -2.91 -3.12 -16.84
C GLN A 49 -2.79 -2.15 -15.64
N ILE A 50 -2.60 -2.68 -14.43
CA ILE A 50 -2.50 -1.90 -13.20
C ILE A 50 -1.03 -1.64 -12.86
N SER A 51 -0.75 -0.50 -12.22
CA SER A 51 0.59 -0.21 -11.70
C SER A 51 0.84 -1.05 -10.45
N ILE A 52 1.72 -2.05 -10.53
CA ILE A 52 2.11 -2.89 -9.39
C ILE A 52 3.45 -2.38 -8.84
N PRO A 53 3.59 -2.12 -7.53
CA PRO A 53 4.84 -1.67 -6.94
C PRO A 53 5.93 -2.75 -7.05
N LYS A 54 7.19 -2.31 -7.15
CA LYS A 54 8.33 -3.20 -7.40
C LYS A 54 8.46 -4.31 -6.36
N LEU A 55 8.18 -4.00 -5.10
CA LEU A 55 8.23 -4.99 -4.00
C LEU A 55 7.21 -6.11 -4.19
N ILE A 56 6.01 -5.80 -4.68
CA ILE A 56 4.98 -6.82 -4.97
C ILE A 56 5.37 -7.65 -6.20
N ILE A 57 5.90 -7.03 -7.26
CA ILE A 57 6.44 -7.77 -8.42
C ILE A 57 7.54 -8.75 -8.00
N GLN A 58 8.48 -8.28 -7.17
CA GLN A 58 9.54 -9.13 -6.63
C GLN A 58 8.97 -10.27 -5.80
N PHE A 59 7.92 -10.02 -5.01
CA PHE A 59 7.26 -11.03 -4.22
C PHE A 59 6.57 -12.10 -5.07
N ILE A 60 5.78 -11.69 -6.07
CA ILE A 60 5.12 -12.60 -7.04
C ILE A 60 6.17 -13.50 -7.70
N ASN A 61 7.30 -12.93 -8.14
CA ASN A 61 8.34 -13.70 -8.81
C ASN A 61 9.06 -14.68 -7.86
N ALA A 62 9.28 -14.29 -6.60
CA ALA A 62 9.94 -15.13 -5.61
C ALA A 62 9.00 -16.23 -5.04
N MET A 63 7.70 -15.96 -4.99
CA MET A 63 6.68 -16.84 -4.41
C MET A 63 5.42 -16.88 -5.29
N PRO A 64 5.45 -17.53 -6.48
CA PRO A 64 4.33 -17.52 -7.42
C PRO A 64 3.03 -18.15 -6.88
N GLU A 65 3.15 -19.02 -5.88
CA GLU A 65 2.02 -19.71 -5.24
C GLU A 65 1.42 -18.91 -4.05
N ALA A 66 2.01 -17.79 -3.67
CA ALA A 66 1.46 -16.97 -2.58
C ALA A 66 0.13 -16.32 -3.02
N PRO A 67 -0.93 -16.41 -2.20
CA PRO A 67 -2.23 -15.82 -2.53
C PRO A 67 -2.19 -14.32 -2.23
N ILE A 68 -1.77 -13.53 -3.20
CA ILE A 68 -1.77 -12.07 -3.09
C ILE A 68 -3.14 -11.56 -3.55
N GLU A 69 -3.84 -10.86 -2.66
CA GLU A 69 -5.08 -10.17 -2.99
C GLU A 69 -4.82 -8.67 -3.20
N LEU A 70 -5.39 -8.11 -4.25
CA LEU A 70 -5.48 -6.67 -4.46
C LEU A 70 -6.86 -6.20 -4.02
N ILE A 71 -6.88 -5.18 -3.18
CA ILE A 71 -8.08 -4.43 -2.81
C ILE A 71 -7.98 -3.07 -3.49
N ASP A 72 -8.83 -2.82 -4.48
CA ASP A 72 -8.85 -1.59 -5.27
C ASP A 72 -10.10 -0.75 -4.99
N TYR A 73 -9.89 0.56 -5.01
CA TYR A 73 -10.95 1.56 -4.91
C TYR A 73 -10.67 2.66 -5.93
N ASP A 74 -11.38 2.61 -7.06
CA ASP A 74 -11.24 3.60 -8.12
C ASP A 74 -11.85 4.94 -7.71
N TYR A 75 -11.30 6.04 -8.21
CA TYR A 75 -11.87 7.39 -8.09
C TYR A 75 -11.51 8.22 -9.32
N VAL A 76 -12.20 9.34 -9.55
CA VAL A 76 -11.97 10.22 -10.72
C VAL A 76 -11.28 11.50 -10.28
N GLY A 77 -10.13 11.80 -10.88
CA GLY A 77 -9.36 13.00 -10.58
C GLY A 77 -8.46 12.81 -9.37
N GLU A 78 -8.42 13.81 -8.49
CA GLU A 78 -7.68 13.74 -7.23
C GLU A 78 -8.55 13.08 -6.14
N ALA A 79 -7.94 12.26 -5.29
CA ALA A 79 -8.66 11.65 -4.17
C ALA A 79 -9.09 12.73 -3.19
N THR A 80 -10.38 12.76 -2.87
CA THR A 80 -10.97 13.69 -1.89
C THR A 80 -11.08 13.05 -0.50
N ASP A 81 -11.35 13.87 0.52
CA ASP A 81 -11.66 13.36 1.87
C ASP A 81 -12.85 12.41 1.89
N GLU A 82 -13.82 12.60 0.98
CA GLU A 82 -14.97 11.70 0.81
C GLU A 82 -14.53 10.34 0.27
N ASP A 83 -13.59 10.31 -0.68
CA ASP A 83 -13.03 9.07 -1.23
C ASP A 83 -12.27 8.27 -0.16
N PHE A 84 -11.40 8.92 0.61
CA PHE A 84 -10.70 8.28 1.72
C PHE A 84 -11.68 7.76 2.77
N THR A 85 -12.71 8.54 3.09
CA THR A 85 -13.73 8.16 4.06
C THR A 85 -14.54 6.95 3.59
N SER A 86 -14.95 6.94 2.32
CA SER A 86 -15.69 5.85 1.69
C SER A 86 -14.85 4.57 1.64
N PHE A 87 -13.62 4.66 1.14
CA PHE A 87 -12.69 3.53 1.08
C PHE A 87 -12.42 2.94 2.48
N SER A 88 -12.13 3.79 3.46
CA SER A 88 -11.89 3.34 4.85
C SER A 88 -13.10 2.64 5.45
N THR A 89 -14.31 3.13 5.17
CA THR A 89 -15.55 2.56 5.68
C THR A 89 -15.82 1.20 5.05
N GLN A 90 -15.72 1.11 3.73
CA GLN A 90 -15.87 -0.16 3.02
C GLN A 90 -14.80 -1.17 3.43
N LEU A 91 -13.55 -0.74 3.58
CA LEU A 91 -12.46 -1.61 4.06
C LEU A 91 -12.77 -2.13 5.46
N TYR A 92 -13.18 -1.24 6.39
CA TYR A 92 -13.55 -1.61 7.77
C TYR A 92 -14.61 -2.71 7.81
N ASP A 93 -15.63 -2.61 6.96
CA ASP A 93 -16.71 -3.60 6.88
C ASP A 93 -16.24 -4.98 6.39
N THR A 94 -15.10 -5.04 5.69
CA THR A 94 -14.48 -6.32 5.28
C THR A 94 -13.55 -6.92 6.33
N LEU A 95 -13.16 -6.15 7.36
CA LEU A 95 -12.27 -6.59 8.42
C LEU A 95 -13.07 -7.26 9.54
N ASN A 96 -12.57 -8.39 10.04
CA ASN A 96 -13.01 -8.97 11.30
C ASN A 96 -12.69 -8.00 12.46
N PRO A 97 -13.71 -7.55 13.24
CA PRO A 97 -13.55 -6.55 14.29
C PRO A 97 -12.80 -7.06 15.53
N THR A 98 -12.61 -8.38 15.66
CA THR A 98 -11.91 -8.99 16.80
C THR A 98 -10.40 -9.11 16.58
N TRP A 99 -9.95 -8.91 15.35
CA TRP A 99 -8.54 -9.04 14.97
C TRP A 99 -7.78 -7.75 15.33
N ASP A 100 -6.51 -7.91 15.70
CA ASP A 100 -5.62 -6.80 16.02
C ASP A 100 -5.07 -6.19 14.73
N ILE A 101 -5.21 -4.87 14.59
CA ILE A 101 -4.70 -4.10 13.46
C ILE A 101 -3.60 -3.17 13.97
N LYS A 102 -2.41 -3.28 13.40
CA LYS A 102 -1.28 -2.40 13.69
C LYS A 102 -0.66 -1.84 12.43
N ILE A 103 -0.49 -0.53 12.40
CA ILE A 103 0.33 0.14 11.41
C ILE A 103 1.77 0.09 11.90
N VAL A 104 2.69 -0.24 11.01
CA VAL A 104 4.10 -0.40 11.29
C VAL A 104 4.87 0.42 10.27
N CYS A 105 5.82 1.21 10.75
CA CYS A 105 6.82 1.83 9.90
C CYS A 105 8.20 1.71 10.53
N PHE A 106 9.23 1.84 9.70
CA PHE A 106 10.61 1.78 10.13
C PHE A 106 11.41 2.91 9.48
N THR A 107 12.53 3.26 10.08
CA THR A 107 13.47 4.23 9.50
C THR A 107 14.49 3.53 8.61
N ASN A 108 15.32 4.34 7.93
CA ASN A 108 16.61 3.85 7.43
C ASN A 108 17.49 3.34 8.60
N GLU A 109 18.56 2.67 8.21
CA GLU A 109 19.55 2.11 9.10
C GLU A 109 20.32 3.20 9.85
N LEU A 110 20.69 2.89 11.07
CA LEU A 110 21.60 3.68 11.87
C LEU A 110 22.55 2.78 12.65
N PRO A 111 23.77 3.26 12.96
CA PRO A 111 24.64 2.59 13.90
C PRO A 111 24.00 2.52 15.28
N TYR A 112 24.16 1.39 15.98
CA TYR A 112 23.69 1.22 17.36
C TYR A 112 24.13 2.36 18.30
N SER A 113 25.34 2.88 18.11
CA SER A 113 25.89 4.01 18.89
C SER A 113 25.10 5.32 18.78
N LYS A 114 24.23 5.46 17.76
CA LYS A 114 23.40 6.66 17.55
C LYS A 114 21.95 6.49 18.02
N LEU A 115 21.57 5.32 18.57
CA LEU A 115 20.20 5.03 18.98
C LEU A 115 19.64 6.04 19.97
N GLU A 116 20.37 6.34 21.05
CA GLU A 116 19.88 7.24 22.11
C GLU A 116 19.51 8.63 21.55
N PHE A 117 20.36 9.15 20.67
CA PHE A 117 20.12 10.41 20.00
C PHE A 117 18.95 10.33 19.02
N ALA A 118 18.84 9.23 18.27
CA ALA A 118 17.76 9.01 17.32
C ALA A 118 16.40 8.95 18.03
N TYR A 119 16.27 8.27 19.17
CA TYR A 119 15.03 8.23 19.96
C TYR A 119 14.55 9.62 20.40
N LYS A 120 15.48 10.52 20.77
CA LYS A 120 15.13 11.88 21.22
C LYS A 120 14.54 12.73 20.08
N LYS A 121 15.01 12.52 18.85
CA LYS A 121 14.62 13.31 17.68
C LYS A 121 13.50 12.70 16.87
N TYR A 122 13.37 11.38 16.91
CA TYR A 122 12.42 10.68 16.08
C TYR A 122 11.00 10.90 16.59
N ARG A 123 10.14 11.27 15.65
CA ARG A 123 8.72 11.47 15.83
C ARG A 123 8.04 10.74 14.67
N PRO A 124 7.46 9.55 14.90
CA PRO A 124 6.71 8.90 13.84
C PRO A 124 5.49 9.75 13.53
N TRP A 125 5.09 9.77 12.26
CA TRP A 125 4.07 10.67 11.76
C TRP A 125 2.73 10.59 12.51
N PHE A 126 2.31 9.39 12.90
CA PHE A 126 1.04 9.22 13.63
C PHE A 126 1.02 9.86 15.02
N SER A 127 2.16 10.38 15.52
CA SER A 127 2.22 11.15 16.76
C SER A 127 1.43 12.46 16.69
N ASP A 128 1.26 13.03 15.49
CA ASP A 128 0.58 14.31 15.28
C ASP A 128 -0.92 14.16 15.05
N TYR A 129 -1.43 12.91 15.02
CA TYR A 129 -2.81 12.61 14.69
C TYR A 129 -3.57 12.05 15.89
N PRO A 130 -4.91 12.27 15.97
CA PRO A 130 -5.71 11.95 17.14
C PRO A 130 -6.08 10.45 17.20
N PHE A 131 -5.09 9.56 17.11
CA PHE A 131 -5.29 8.13 17.36
C PHE A 131 -5.70 7.88 18.82
N LYS A 132 -6.52 6.85 19.05
CA LYS A 132 -6.94 6.45 20.41
C LYS A 132 -5.78 6.08 21.33
N THR A 133 -4.70 5.54 20.77
CA THR A 133 -3.52 5.11 21.52
C THR A 133 -2.29 5.86 21.07
N LYS A 134 -1.34 6.04 21.98
CA LYS A 134 -0.03 6.60 21.64
C LYS A 134 0.79 5.59 20.84
N PRO A 135 1.65 6.09 19.94
CA PRO A 135 2.58 5.23 19.25
C PRO A 135 3.61 4.60 20.18
N ASN A 136 3.99 3.37 19.85
CA ASN A 136 5.15 2.72 20.45
C ASN A 136 6.36 2.88 19.51
N VAL A 137 7.53 3.20 20.07
CA VAL A 137 8.77 3.38 19.30
C VAL A 137 9.85 2.53 19.95
N HIS A 138 10.45 1.63 19.18
CA HIS A 138 11.53 0.75 19.62
C HIS A 138 12.55 0.57 18.50
N SER A 139 13.57 -0.26 18.71
CA SER A 139 14.62 -0.51 17.72
C SER A 139 14.66 -1.97 17.39
N VAL A 140 14.93 -2.26 16.12
CA VAL A 140 15.06 -3.62 15.59
C VAL A 140 16.42 -3.73 14.90
N GLN A 141 17.13 -4.81 15.17
CA GLN A 141 18.37 -5.13 14.44
C GLN A 141 18.02 -5.59 13.03
N ILE A 142 18.82 -5.16 12.07
CA ILE A 142 18.65 -5.57 10.68
C ILE A 142 19.46 -6.85 10.46
N ASN A 143 18.81 -7.95 10.12
CA ASN A 143 19.48 -9.23 9.87
C ASN A 143 20.04 -9.27 8.44
N ASP A 144 21.12 -8.51 8.24
CA ASP A 144 21.83 -8.45 6.96
C ASP A 144 23.30 -8.86 7.18
N ASN A 145 23.69 -9.97 6.54
CA ASN A 145 25.04 -10.53 6.60
C ASN A 145 26.13 -9.54 6.14
N LEU A 146 25.75 -8.47 5.43
CA LEU A 146 26.67 -7.46 4.90
C LEU A 146 26.88 -6.28 5.85
N CYS A 147 25.97 -6.06 6.79
CA CYS A 147 25.91 -4.84 7.59
C CYS A 147 25.83 -5.15 9.09
N ASN A 148 26.94 -5.65 9.64
CA ASN A 148 27.06 -5.95 11.06
C ASN A 148 26.69 -4.73 11.93
N ASN A 149 25.78 -4.93 12.90
CA ASN A 149 25.34 -3.97 13.92
C ASN A 149 24.51 -2.76 13.44
N GLN A 150 23.89 -2.84 12.26
CA GLN A 150 22.88 -1.85 11.87
C GLN A 150 21.53 -2.13 12.55
N THR A 151 20.84 -1.06 12.90
CA THR A 151 19.51 -1.09 13.49
C THR A 151 18.63 -0.04 12.83
N CYS A 152 17.31 -0.22 12.86
CA CYS A 152 16.34 0.81 12.52
C CYS A 152 15.47 1.12 13.73
N LEU A 153 14.92 2.33 13.77
CA LEU A 153 13.80 2.61 14.65
C LEU A 153 12.53 2.10 13.98
N VAL A 154 11.71 1.42 14.77
CA VAL A 154 10.39 0.91 14.37
C VAL A 154 9.36 1.65 15.19
N SER A 155 8.31 2.10 14.53
CA SER A 155 7.14 2.67 15.19
C SER A 155 5.91 1.87 14.87
N THR A 156 5.10 1.64 15.90
CA THR A 156 3.83 0.92 15.78
C THR A 156 2.69 1.77 16.31
N GLN A 157 1.58 1.75 15.58
CA GLN A 157 0.35 2.43 15.94
C GLN A 157 -0.81 1.44 15.88
N LYS A 158 -1.53 1.28 17.00
CA LYS A 158 -2.71 0.42 17.03
C LYS A 158 -3.91 1.14 16.44
N VAL A 159 -4.67 0.45 15.59
CA VAL A 159 -5.97 0.88 15.09
C VAL A 159 -7.05 0.23 15.95
N CYS A 160 -7.76 1.03 16.74
CA CYS A 160 -8.72 0.53 17.73
C CYS A 160 -10.19 0.66 17.29
N ASN A 161 -10.47 1.45 16.27
CA ASN A 161 -11.82 1.73 15.78
C ASN A 161 -11.77 2.31 14.36
N ILE A 162 -12.95 2.54 13.77
CA ILE A 162 -13.08 3.11 12.43
C ILE A 162 -12.46 4.51 12.26
N ASN A 163 -12.46 5.35 13.29
CA ASN A 163 -11.84 6.68 13.20
C ASN A 163 -10.32 6.57 13.12
N ASP A 164 -9.70 5.67 13.91
CA ASP A 164 -8.28 5.36 13.79
C ASP A 164 -7.95 4.83 12.37
N LEU A 165 -8.83 3.99 11.80
CA LEU A 165 -8.63 3.47 10.43
C LEU A 165 -8.74 4.58 9.38
N LYS A 166 -9.72 5.47 9.48
CA LYS A 166 -9.87 6.62 8.57
C LYS A 166 -8.61 7.48 8.58
N ILE A 167 -8.11 7.83 9.77
CA ILE A 167 -6.86 8.59 9.93
C ILE A 167 -5.70 7.86 9.24
N ALA A 168 -5.58 6.55 9.47
CA ALA A 168 -4.54 5.73 8.88
C ALA A 168 -4.59 5.71 7.34
N ILE A 169 -5.76 5.43 6.77
CA ILE A 169 -5.95 5.29 5.33
C ILE A 169 -5.74 6.63 4.63
N THR A 170 -6.32 7.72 5.12
CA THR A 170 -6.07 9.07 4.56
C THR A 170 -4.57 9.34 4.45
N TYR A 171 -3.78 8.96 5.45
CA TYR A 171 -2.34 9.15 5.39
C TYR A 171 -1.61 8.20 4.43
N LEU A 172 -1.85 6.91 4.59
CA LEU A 172 -1.12 5.88 3.84
C LEU A 172 -1.28 6.06 2.32
N PHE A 173 -2.37 6.69 1.89
CA PHE A 173 -2.68 6.93 0.49
C PHE A 173 -2.55 8.39 0.03
N SER A 174 -2.34 9.34 0.94
CA SER A 174 -2.00 10.73 0.57
C SER A 174 -0.50 10.92 0.28
N CYS A 175 0.34 9.95 0.63
CA CYS A 175 1.79 10.03 0.49
C CYS A 175 2.34 9.01 -0.53
N ILE A 176 3.16 9.51 -1.46
CA ILE A 176 4.20 8.91 -2.34
C ILE A 176 4.18 7.38 -2.60
N TYR A 177 4.39 7.04 -3.88
CA TYR A 177 4.75 5.72 -4.43
C TYR A 177 5.84 4.99 -3.61
N GLU A 178 5.50 3.81 -3.10
CA GLU A 178 6.29 2.93 -2.22
C GLU A 178 6.45 3.43 -0.76
N THR A 179 5.54 2.96 0.08
CA THR A 179 5.54 3.28 1.50
C THR A 179 6.50 2.35 2.28
N GLN A 180 7.17 2.87 3.30
CA GLN A 180 7.80 2.04 4.37
C GLN A 180 6.77 1.62 5.42
N TYR A 181 5.49 1.70 5.06
CA TYR A 181 4.36 1.46 5.94
C TYR A 181 3.74 0.12 5.60
N LEU A 182 3.43 -0.65 6.64
CA LEU A 182 2.74 -1.92 6.55
C LEU A 182 1.61 -1.93 7.56
N ILE A 183 0.50 -2.54 7.20
CA ILE A 183 -0.57 -2.85 8.15
C ILE A 183 -0.48 -4.34 8.44
N PHE A 184 -0.25 -4.68 9.70
CA PHE A 184 -0.35 -6.04 10.21
C PHE A 184 -1.77 -6.26 10.71
N TYR A 185 -2.40 -7.31 10.21
CA TYR A 185 -3.76 -7.68 10.53
C TYR A 185 -3.81 -9.12 11.02
N SER A 186 -4.08 -9.32 12.31
CA SER A 186 -3.83 -10.60 12.98
C SER A 186 -5.02 -11.07 13.81
N PRO A 187 -5.39 -12.38 13.77
CA PRO A 187 -6.46 -12.92 14.61
C PRO A 187 -6.16 -12.82 16.11
N ASN A 188 -4.88 -12.87 16.45
CA ASN A 188 -4.41 -12.74 17.82
C ASN A 188 -3.75 -11.38 18.03
N ARG A 189 -3.76 -10.91 19.27
CA ARG A 189 -3.01 -9.71 19.65
C ARG A 189 -1.54 -9.87 19.24
N LEU A 190 -1.06 -9.00 18.35
CA LEU A 190 0.30 -9.07 17.87
C LEU A 190 1.24 -8.52 18.95
N SER A 191 2.12 -9.34 19.53
CA SER A 191 3.12 -8.84 20.48
C SER A 191 4.22 -8.06 19.75
N GLU A 192 4.83 -7.08 20.43
CA GLU A 192 5.99 -6.37 19.89
C GLU A 192 7.13 -7.35 19.60
N SER A 193 7.38 -8.35 20.47
CA SER A 193 8.42 -9.36 20.24
C SER A 193 8.21 -10.20 18.98
N LYS A 194 6.95 -10.53 18.64
CA LYS A 194 6.64 -11.25 17.40
C LYS A 194 6.86 -10.33 16.20
N LEU A 195 6.46 -9.07 16.30
CA LEU A 195 6.70 -8.08 15.25
C LEU A 195 8.20 -7.84 15.03
N ASP A 196 8.98 -7.65 16.09
CA ASP A 196 10.44 -7.49 16.05
C ASP A 196 11.11 -8.66 15.34
N TYR A 197 10.66 -9.89 15.64
CA TYR A 197 11.12 -11.07 14.94
C TYR A 197 10.79 -11.00 13.44
N LEU A 198 9.54 -10.73 13.07
CA LEU A 198 9.12 -10.63 11.67
C LEU A 198 9.93 -9.58 10.90
N LEU A 199 10.12 -8.41 11.50
CA LEU A 199 10.88 -7.31 10.92
C LEU A 199 12.37 -7.66 10.83
N ARG A 200 12.98 -8.17 11.91
CA ARG A 200 14.39 -8.56 11.91
C ARG A 200 14.70 -9.56 10.80
N GLU A 201 13.87 -10.58 10.62
CA GLU A 201 14.11 -11.60 9.58
C GLU A 201 13.87 -11.09 8.16
N SER A 202 13.12 -10.00 7.98
CA SER A 202 12.67 -9.53 6.67
C SER A 202 13.35 -8.25 6.19
N LEU A 203 13.87 -7.43 7.11
CA LEU A 203 14.54 -6.18 6.79
C LEU A 203 15.99 -6.42 6.35
N TYR A 204 16.43 -5.65 5.35
CA TYR A 204 17.82 -5.66 4.88
C TYR A 204 18.23 -4.28 4.38
N VAL A 205 19.54 -4.04 4.30
CA VAL A 205 20.10 -2.78 3.84
C VAL A 205 20.20 -2.80 2.32
N ARG A 206 19.64 -1.80 1.64
CA ARG A 206 19.83 -1.63 0.20
C ARG A 206 21.18 -1.00 -0.04
N LEU A 207 22.04 -1.67 -0.79
CA LEU A 207 23.31 -1.10 -1.23
C LEU A 207 23.15 -0.46 -2.61
N ASN A 208 23.77 0.70 -2.82
CA ASN A 208 23.92 1.28 -4.14
C ASN A 208 25.01 0.55 -4.95
N ARG A 209 25.18 0.92 -6.23
CA ARG A 209 26.19 0.31 -7.12
C ARG A 209 27.64 0.42 -6.65
N HIS A 210 27.91 1.23 -5.64
CA HIS A 210 29.24 1.44 -5.06
C HIS A 210 29.40 0.76 -3.69
N GLY A 211 28.41 -0.01 -3.25
CA GLY A 211 28.44 -0.72 -1.96
C GLY A 211 28.11 0.15 -0.74
N TYR A 212 27.67 1.40 -0.93
CA TYR A 212 27.20 2.23 0.18
C TYR A 212 25.72 1.99 0.44
N SER A 213 25.33 2.09 1.70
CA SER A 213 23.91 2.03 2.08
C SER A 213 23.09 3.13 1.41
N ASN A 214 21.91 2.75 0.95
CA ASN A 214 20.89 3.58 0.31
C ASN A 214 19.50 3.32 0.94
N GLY A 215 19.50 3.13 2.25
CA GLY A 215 18.29 2.94 3.06
C GLY A 215 17.93 1.48 3.31
N VAL A 216 16.88 1.30 4.11
CA VAL A 216 16.36 -0.01 4.49
C VAL A 216 15.17 -0.37 3.62
N THR A 217 15.03 -1.66 3.32
CA THR A 217 13.83 -2.19 2.68
C THR A 217 13.46 -3.54 3.29
N ILE A 218 12.31 -4.06 2.89
CA ILE A 218 11.76 -5.31 3.42
C ILE A 218 11.60 -6.34 2.31
N SER A 219 11.92 -7.60 2.62
CA SER A 219 11.63 -8.74 1.77
C SER A 219 10.23 -9.29 2.10
N PHE A 220 9.27 -9.11 1.19
CA PHE A 220 7.94 -9.70 1.34
C PHE A 220 7.95 -11.23 1.29
N GLU A 221 8.89 -11.85 0.57
CA GLU A 221 9.11 -13.30 0.62
C GLU A 221 9.42 -13.77 2.05
N LYS A 222 10.44 -13.16 2.68
CA LYS A 222 10.83 -13.53 4.05
C LYS A 222 9.74 -13.19 5.06
N LEU A 223 9.08 -12.05 4.89
CA LEU A 223 7.97 -11.66 5.75
C LEU A 223 6.83 -12.67 5.64
N TYR A 224 6.44 -13.03 4.41
CA TYR A 224 5.37 -13.98 4.14
C TYR A 224 5.64 -15.36 4.72
N ARG A 225 6.87 -15.88 4.59
CA ARG A 225 7.25 -17.17 5.17
C ARG A 225 7.15 -17.20 6.69
N ASN A 226 7.33 -16.06 7.36
CA ASN A 226 7.41 -15.98 8.82
C ASN A 226 6.11 -15.47 9.50
N LYS A 227 5.20 -14.85 8.74
CA LYS A 227 4.02 -14.13 9.26
C LYS A 227 3.04 -15.01 10.05
N GLY A 228 3.02 -16.32 9.79
CA GLY A 228 2.03 -17.24 10.36
C GLY A 228 0.61 -16.86 9.94
N ASP A 229 -0.31 -16.76 10.90
CA ASP A 229 -1.71 -16.39 10.65
C ASP A 229 -1.93 -14.88 10.45
N CYS A 230 -0.88 -14.06 10.56
CA CYS A 230 -0.97 -12.63 10.29
C CYS A 230 -1.17 -12.41 8.79
N LYS A 231 -2.08 -11.52 8.43
CA LYS A 231 -2.18 -10.93 7.10
C LYS A 231 -1.36 -9.64 7.06
N ILE A 232 -0.66 -9.42 5.97
CA ILE A 232 0.11 -8.21 5.73
C ILE A 232 -0.56 -7.42 4.62
N LEU A 233 -0.84 -6.16 4.91
CA LEU A 233 -1.50 -5.22 4.01
C LEU A 233 -0.48 -4.14 3.63
N TYR A 234 -0.18 -4.03 2.34
CA TYR A 234 0.77 -3.07 1.80
C TYR A 234 0.04 -1.98 1.00
N PRO A 235 -0.03 -0.75 1.52
CA PRO A 235 -0.70 0.34 0.84
C PRO A 235 0.17 0.87 -0.29
N TYR A 236 -0.48 1.05 -1.44
CA TYR A 236 0.10 1.64 -2.64
C TYR A 236 -0.91 2.59 -3.26
N GLY A 237 -0.60 3.88 -3.17
CA GLY A 237 -1.41 4.95 -3.73
C GLY A 237 -0.50 5.96 -4.39
N GLY A 238 -0.87 6.41 -5.58
CA GLY A 238 -0.07 7.29 -6.41
C GLY A 238 -0.97 8.24 -7.17
N THR A 239 -0.62 9.52 -7.13
CA THR A 239 -1.42 10.68 -7.53
C THR A 239 -2.10 10.64 -8.91
N ASP A 240 -3.15 11.46 -9.00
CA ASP A 240 -3.86 12.00 -10.17
C ASP A 240 -4.64 11.05 -11.09
N PHE A 241 -4.40 9.73 -11.02
CA PHE A 241 -5.06 8.77 -11.92
C PHE A 241 -5.51 7.49 -11.21
N GLY A 242 -6.45 7.66 -10.28
CA GLY A 242 -7.62 6.77 -10.18
C GLY A 242 -7.42 5.35 -9.67
N SER A 243 -6.81 5.17 -8.50
CA SER A 243 -7.19 4.09 -7.56
C SER A 243 -6.41 4.16 -6.25
N LEU A 244 -7.05 3.74 -5.16
CA LEU A 244 -6.39 3.37 -3.90
C LEU A 244 -6.16 1.85 -3.96
N MET A 245 -4.90 1.40 -3.95
CA MET A 245 -4.56 -0.03 -4.00
C MET A 245 -3.96 -0.54 -2.69
N LEU A 246 -4.51 -1.62 -2.15
CA LEU A 246 -4.01 -2.28 -0.96
C LEU A 246 -3.74 -3.76 -1.25
N PHE A 247 -2.49 -4.18 -1.13
CA PHE A 247 -2.10 -5.57 -1.40
C PHE A 247 -2.09 -6.37 -0.10
N GLU A 248 -2.89 -7.43 -0.02
CA GLU A 248 -2.97 -8.36 1.12
C GLU A 248 -2.23 -9.66 0.82
N PHE A 249 -1.44 -10.18 1.77
CA PHE A 249 -0.81 -11.50 1.68
C PHE A 249 -0.52 -12.16 3.02
#